data_AF-A0A812XJ50-F1
#
_entry.id   AF-A0A812XJ50-F1
#
_cell.length_a   1.000
_cell.length_b   1.000
_cell.length_c   1.000
_cell.angle_alpha   90.00
_cell.angle_beta   90.00
_cell.angle_gamma   90.00
#
_symmetry.space_group_name_H-M   'P 1'
#
loop_
_entity.id
_entity.type
_entity.pdbx_description
1 polymer ?
#
loop_
_entity_poly.entity_id
_entity_poly.type
_entity_poly.pdbx_seq_one_letter_code
_entity_poly.pdbx_strand_id
1 'polypeptide(L)'
;MSCGPCHMIAPVFRKISKEFAGKAYFRKVDVARNQQLAHQQNIRSMPTFQFWMRGKKRHQFSGADEYSLREWTQKLIQEASLSRVFEVPLKNTN
;
A
#
# COMPACT_ATOMS: atom_id res chain seq x y z
N MET A 1 5.12 -4.91 23.87
CA MET A 1 3.66 -4.66 23.91
C MET A 1 3.02 -5.38 22.74
N SER A 2 2.25 -6.43 22.98
CA SER A 2 1.47 -7.15 21.97
C SER A 2 0.46 -6.16 21.35
N CYS A 3 0.71 -5.74 20.11
CA CYS A 3 -0.24 -4.90 19.38
C CYS A 3 -1.38 -5.79 18.89
N GLY A 4 -2.46 -5.91 19.67
CA GLY A 4 -3.66 -6.68 19.31
C GLY A 4 -4.16 -6.38 17.87
N PRO A 5 -4.32 -5.10 17.49
CA PRO A 5 -4.69 -4.73 16.12
C PRO A 5 -3.72 -5.22 15.04
N CYS A 6 -2.42 -5.22 15.33
CA CYS A 6 -1.39 -5.71 14.40
C CYS A 6 -1.51 -7.22 14.18
N HIS A 7 -1.82 -7.98 15.24
CA HIS A 7 -2.02 -9.43 15.14
C HIS A 7 -3.28 -9.78 14.33
N MET A 8 -4.36 -9.02 14.49
CA MET A 8 -5.62 -9.23 13.74
C MET A 8 -5.44 -9.02 12.23
N ILE A 9 -4.78 -7.93 11.83
CA ILE A 9 -4.64 -7.60 10.40
C ILE A 9 -3.52 -8.36 9.70
N ALA A 10 -2.56 -8.93 10.45
CA ALA A 10 -1.44 -9.67 9.87
C ALA A 10 -1.83 -10.85 8.94
N PRO A 11 -2.78 -11.75 9.30
CA PRO A 11 -3.25 -12.80 8.39
C PRO A 11 -3.96 -12.24 7.15
N VAL A 12 -4.76 -11.19 7.30
CA VAL A 12 -5.45 -10.50 6.20
C VAL A 12 -4.44 -9.92 5.21
N PHE A 13 -3.44 -9.19 5.70
CA PHE A 13 -2.36 -8.63 4.88
C PHE A 13 -1.62 -9.73 4.11
N ARG A 14 -1.35 -10.88 4.74
CA ARG A 14 -0.74 -12.03 4.04
C ARG A 14 -1.66 -12.58 2.94
N LYS A 15 -2.96 -12.73 3.21
CA LYS A 15 -3.93 -13.22 2.22
C LYS A 15 -3.98 -12.29 1.00
N ILE A 16 -4.16 -10.99 1.22
CA ILE A 16 -4.19 -9.97 0.15
C ILE A 16 -2.87 -9.97 -0.63
N SER A 17 -1.72 -10.07 0.05
CA SER A 17 -0.42 -10.11 -0.64
C SER A 17 -0.26 -11.29 -1.61
N LYS A 18 -0.87 -12.43 -1.30
CA LYS A 18 -0.88 -13.61 -2.19
C LYS A 18 -1.86 -13.42 -3.35
N GLU A 19 -3.05 -12.89 -3.09
CA GLU A 19 -4.09 -12.64 -4.08
C GLU A 19 -3.62 -11.66 -5.18
N PHE A 20 -2.86 -10.64 -4.79
CA PHE A 20 -2.34 -9.61 -5.70
C PHE A 20 -0.86 -9.81 -6.06
N ALA A 21 -0.33 -11.02 -5.87
CA ALA A 21 1.03 -11.35 -6.27
C ALA A 21 1.25 -11.07 -7.77
N GLY A 22 2.38 -10.46 -8.10
CA GLY A 22 2.70 -10.02 -9.47
C GLY A 22 2.02 -8.73 -9.93
N LYS A 23 1.03 -8.22 -9.19
CA LYS A 23 0.33 -6.94 -9.49
C LYS A 23 0.76 -5.80 -8.56
N ALA A 24 1.07 -6.12 -7.30
CA ALA A 24 1.54 -5.15 -6.32
C ALA A 24 2.62 -5.75 -5.40
N TYR A 25 3.48 -4.90 -4.86
CA TYR A 25 4.49 -5.27 -3.87
C TYR A 25 4.00 -4.97 -2.46
N PHE A 26 4.02 -5.99 -1.61
CA PHE A 26 3.69 -5.87 -0.19
C PHE A 26 4.99 -5.93 0.63
N ARG A 27 5.17 -4.97 1.52
CA ARG A 27 6.35 -4.86 2.40
C ARG A 27 5.90 -4.54 3.82
N LYS A 28 6.57 -5.17 4.78
CA LYS A 28 6.42 -4.88 6.20
C LYS A 28 7.68 -4.17 6.66
N VAL A 29 7.50 -3.06 7.38
CA VAL A 29 8.60 -2.30 7.97
C VAL A 29 8.44 -2.34 9.47
N ASP A 30 9.49 -2.74 10.17
CA ASP A 30 9.55 -2.64 11.62
C ASP A 30 9.96 -1.21 12.00
N VAL A 31 8.99 -0.45 12.52
CA VAL A 31 9.20 0.94 12.94
C VAL A 31 10.08 1.06 14.18
N ALA A 32 10.15 0.03 15.02
CA ALA A 32 11.00 0.05 16.21
C ALA A 32 12.49 0.04 15.84
N ARG A 33 12.83 -0.63 14.73
CA ARG A 33 14.19 -0.65 14.16
C ARG A 33 14.49 0.53 13.23
N ASN A 34 13.47 1.27 12.79
CA ASN A 34 13.57 2.32 11.78
C ASN A 34 12.89 3.63 12.24
N GLN A 35 13.20 4.08 13.45
CA GLN A 35 12.51 5.22 14.09
C GLN A 35 12.59 6.49 13.25
N GLN A 36 13.77 6.83 12.71
CA GLN A 36 13.94 8.01 11.87
C GLN A 36 13.02 7.98 10.63
N LEU A 37 12.94 6.83 9.95
CA LEU A 37 12.04 6.66 8.81
C LEU A 37 10.57 6.78 9.24
N ALA A 38 10.20 6.17 10.38
CA ALA A 38 8.85 6.26 10.91
C ALA A 38 8.45 7.71 11.21
N HIS A 39 9.35 8.51 11.79
CA HIS A 39 9.16 9.95 12.01
C HIS A 39 9.00 10.71 10.68
N GLN A 40 9.92 10.52 9.73
CA GLN A 40 9.85 11.16 8.40
C GLN A 40 8.54 10.83 7.66
N GLN A 41 8.05 9.61 7.83
CA GLN A 41 6.81 9.13 7.22
C GLN A 41 5.55 9.46 8.03
N ASN A 42 5.68 10.20 9.15
CA ASN A 42 4.60 10.58 10.05
C ASN A 42 3.80 9.37 10.57
N ILE A 43 4.48 8.28 10.91
CA ILE A 43 3.87 7.11 11.54
C ILE A 43 3.68 7.39 13.03
N ARG A 44 2.42 7.50 13.47
CA ARG A 44 2.06 7.83 14.86
C ARG A 44 1.38 6.69 15.62
N SER A 45 0.97 5.65 14.91
CA SER A 45 0.19 4.54 15.45
C SER A 45 0.48 3.29 14.64
N MET A 46 0.35 2.10 15.24
CA MET A 46 0.52 0.84 14.53
C MET A 46 -0.77 0.01 14.63
N PRO A 47 -1.17 -0.69 13.57
CA PRO A 47 -0.56 -0.70 12.23
C PRO A 47 -0.90 0.58 11.43
N THR A 48 0.02 1.01 10.57
CA THR A 48 -0.23 2.02 9.52
C THR A 48 0.08 1.41 8.18
N PHE A 49 -0.83 1.61 7.22
CA PHE A 49 -0.67 1.19 5.84
C PHE A 49 -0.44 2.42 4.98
N GLN A 50 0.59 2.36 4.14
CA GLN A 50 0.88 3.37 3.14
C GLN A 50 0.88 2.74 1.77
N PHE A 51 0.25 3.42 0.82
CA PHE A 51 0.16 2.97 -0.54
C PHE A 51 0.97 3.88 -1.45
N TRP A 52 1.82 3.27 -2.27
CA TRP A 52 2.78 3.96 -3.11
C TRP A 52 2.58 3.57 -4.56
N MET A 53 2.65 4.55 -5.46
CA MET A 53 2.61 4.34 -6.91
C MET A 53 3.56 5.34 -7.56
N ARG A 54 4.42 4.88 -8.48
CA ARG A 54 5.39 5.72 -9.21
C ARG A 54 6.21 6.65 -8.28
N GLY A 55 6.67 6.11 -7.15
CA GLY A 55 7.48 6.83 -6.16
C GLY A 55 6.73 7.84 -5.29
N LYS A 56 5.39 7.99 -5.45
CA LYS A 56 4.58 8.93 -4.68
C LYS A 56 3.63 8.18 -3.74
N LYS A 57 3.49 8.68 -2.50
CA LYS A 57 2.48 8.21 -1.55
C LYS A 57 1.09 8.65 -2.05
N ARG A 58 0.23 7.68 -2.33
CA ARG A 58 -1.13 7.91 -2.86
C ARG A 58 -2.16 7.93 -1.75
N HIS A 59 -1.98 7.08 -0.74
CA HIS A 59 -2.90 6.97 0.37
C HIS A 59 -2.20 6.48 1.64
N GLN A 60 -2.77 6.78 2.80
CA GLN A 60 -2.31 6.31 4.10
C GLN A 60 -3.50 6.24 5.06
N PHE A 61 -3.58 5.14 5.82
CA PHE A 61 -4.48 5.04 6.96
C PHE A 61 -3.85 4.22 8.09
N SER A 62 -4.42 4.32 9.29
CA SER A 62 -3.99 3.58 10.47
C SER A 62 -5.13 2.74 11.03
N GLY A 63 -4.78 1.64 11.71
CA GLY A 63 -5.73 0.71 12.31
C GLY A 63 -5.88 -0.60 11.52
N ALA A 64 -6.54 -1.57 12.15
CA ALA A 64 -6.77 -2.90 11.59
C ALA A 64 -8.03 -2.94 10.71
N ASP A 65 -8.04 -2.12 9.65
CA ASP A 65 -9.16 -2.02 8.71
C ASP A 65 -8.88 -2.87 7.46
N GLU A 66 -9.53 -4.04 7.37
CA GLU A 66 -9.44 -4.94 6.22
C GLU A 66 -10.09 -4.36 4.96
N TYR A 67 -11.23 -3.67 5.12
CA TYR A 67 -11.99 -3.13 4.00
C TYR A 67 -11.15 -2.08 3.26
N SER A 68 -10.66 -1.08 4.01
CA SER A 68 -9.79 -0.04 3.45
C SER A 68 -8.52 -0.63 2.85
N LEU A 69 -7.92 -1.66 3.47
CA LEU A 69 -6.72 -2.30 2.94
C LEU A 69 -6.98 -2.91 1.55
N ARG A 70 -8.10 -3.62 1.39
CA ARG A 70 -8.48 -4.26 0.12
C ARG A 70 -8.88 -3.24 -0.94
N GLU A 71 -9.74 -2.29 -0.58
CA GLU A 71 -10.26 -1.28 -1.48
C GLU A 71 -9.12 -0.47 -2.13
N TRP A 72 -8.21 0.09 -1.31
CA TRP A 72 -7.09 0.88 -1.82
C TRP A 72 -6.09 0.06 -2.62
N THR A 73 -5.88 -1.20 -2.27
CA THR A 73 -5.07 -2.13 -3.07
C THR A 73 -5.66 -2.29 -4.47
N GLN A 74 -6.95 -2.62 -4.56
CA GLN A 74 -7.63 -2.83 -5.84
C GLN A 74 -7.67 -1.53 -6.68
N LYS A 75 -8.01 -0.41 -6.04
CA LYS A 75 -8.08 0.90 -6.68
C LYS A 75 -6.75 1.28 -7.33
N LEU A 76 -5.64 1.11 -6.63
CA LEU A 76 -4.32 1.46 -7.17
C LEU A 76 -3.84 0.48 -8.24
N ILE A 77 -4.15 -0.81 -8.13
CA ILE A 77 -3.86 -1.76 -9.22
C ILE A 77 -4.64 -1.39 -10.48
N GLN A 78 -5.90 -0.97 -10.33
CA GLN A 78 -6.72 -0.52 -11.45
C GLN A 78 -6.17 0.77 -12.06
N GLU A 79 -5.84 1.77 -11.24
CA GLU A 79 -5.23 3.04 -11.69
C GLU A 79 -3.89 2.80 -12.39
N ALA A 80 -3.05 1.89 -11.89
CA ALA A 80 -1.79 1.51 -12.53
C ALA A 80 -2.01 0.83 -13.90
N SER A 81 -3.07 0.03 -14.03
CA SER A 81 -3.42 -0.64 -15.29
C SER A 81 -3.94 0.35 -16.32
N LEU A 82 -4.79 1.30 -15.91
CA LEU A 82 -5.32 2.35 -16.79
C LEU A 82 -4.22 3.32 -17.23
N SER A 83 -3.33 3.71 -16.33
CA SER A 83 -2.22 4.64 -16.65
C SER A 83 -1.25 4.07 -17.69
N ARG A 84 -1.12 2.75 -17.78
CA ARG A 84 -0.31 2.08 -18.81
C ARG A 84 -0.97 2.12 -20.20
N VAL A 85 -2.28 2.33 -20.28
CA VAL A 85 -3.03 2.53 -21.54
C VAL A 85 -2.89 3.96 -22.05
N PHE A 86 -2.77 4.96 -21.15
CA PHE A 86 -2.63 6.38 -21.53
C PHE A 86 -1.20 6.82 -21.87
N GLU A 87 -0.19 5.99 -21.66
CA GLU A 87 1.19 6.22 -22.16
C GLU A 87 1.41 5.65 -23.57
N VAL A 88 0.35 5.23 -24.29
CA VAL A 88 0.46 5.04 -25.74
C VAL A 88 0.65 6.43 -26.36
N PRO A 89 1.78 6.71 -27.04
CA PRO A 89 1.97 7.99 -27.69
C PRO A 89 0.88 8.13 -28.75
N LEU A 90 0.03 9.14 -28.61
CA LEU A 90 -0.70 9.72 -29.73
C LEU A 90 0.35 10.33 -30.68
N LYS A 91 1.05 9.48 -31.44
CA LYS A 91 1.64 9.90 -32.71
C LYS A 91 0.48 10.01 -33.69
N ASN A 92 -0.28 11.09 -33.59
CA ASN A 92 -1.12 11.49 -34.70
C ASN A 92 -0.23 12.33 -35.63
N THR A 93 0.29 11.62 -36.63
CA THR A 93 0.79 12.14 -37.90
C THR A 93 -0.16 13.20 -38.45
N ASN A 94 0.35 14.41 -38.65
CA ASN A 94 -0.11 15.32 -39.70
C ASN A 94 1.01 15.38 -40.74
#